data_AF-A0A520KJ90-F1
#
_entry.id   AF-A0A520KJ90-F1
#
_cell.length_a   1.000
_cell.length_b   1.000
_cell.length_c   1.000
_cell.angle_alpha   90.00
_cell.angle_beta   90.00
_cell.angle_gamma   90.00
#
_symmetry.space_group_name_H-M   'P 1'
#
loop_
_entity.id
_entity.type
_entity.pdbx_description
1 polymer ?
#
loop_
_entity_poly.entity_id
_entity_poly.type
_entity_poly.pdbx_seq_one_letter_code
_entity_poly.pdbx_strand_id
1 'polypeptide(L)'
;MDDDEILIIPDNTRIEERLIVTETDIVIGSNSKLEYGIKTPGSLQTGERVDIANDVYADGDVEMGLWSVVDGDLIVGQDAYIGERCKINGKLLVDRNLDIGNDVDIDQGFEANGWITIRNPIPIFMYFLLLFSNLLRRSETEEIEDILEEMFEEEIPENAMIIPRGIDFGSEIKAPGNALIGQECRFVGNLRADNVVIDQNTTFFGSIKSNGNTTLKKGCVVHGNIQSKRKVQLEEGSSVLGDINADIVRIHDEAHTDGTIHASKGVQIIPDKEKTEEKKPPLDIKNQELPDLSILEPEKKIGSNVKPNKKPSGDEYGD
;
A
#
# COMPACT_ATOMS: atom_id res chain seq x y z
N MET A 1 -11.80 -8.71 -5.23
CA MET A 1 -10.72 -7.98 -5.92
C MET A 1 -9.52 -8.56 -5.24
N ASP A 2 -8.76 -9.38 -5.95
CA ASP A 2 -7.80 -10.27 -5.29
C ASP A 2 -6.61 -9.41 -4.87
N ASP A 3 -6.43 -9.23 -3.57
CA ASP A 3 -5.32 -8.44 -3.01
C ASP A 3 -3.95 -9.00 -3.44
N ASP A 4 -3.91 -10.26 -3.89
CA ASP A 4 -2.75 -10.94 -4.48
C ASP A 4 -2.17 -10.29 -5.75
N GLU A 5 -2.89 -9.40 -6.42
CA GLU A 5 -2.49 -8.78 -7.70
C GLU A 5 -2.02 -7.33 -7.58
N ILE A 6 -2.07 -6.74 -6.39
CA ILE A 6 -1.69 -5.33 -6.19
C ILE A 6 -0.19 -5.17 -5.97
N LEU A 7 0.40 -4.24 -6.71
CA LEU A 7 1.76 -3.75 -6.44
C LEU A 7 1.69 -2.56 -5.49
N ILE A 8 2.33 -2.67 -4.33
CA ILE A 8 2.44 -1.58 -3.36
C ILE A 8 3.91 -1.21 -3.19
N ILE A 9 4.23 0.02 -3.56
CA ILE A 9 5.50 0.66 -3.27
C ILE A 9 5.25 1.64 -2.11
N PRO A 10 5.82 1.42 -0.92
CA PRO A 10 5.55 2.25 0.25
C PRO A 10 6.28 3.59 0.15
N ASP A 11 5.95 4.50 1.07
CA ASP A 11 6.53 5.83 1.15
C ASP A 11 8.07 5.79 1.28
N ASN A 12 8.74 6.85 0.85
CA ASN A 12 10.20 7.00 0.90
C ASN A 12 11.00 5.92 0.12
N THR A 13 10.35 5.14 -0.72
CA THR A 13 11.02 4.10 -1.52
C THR A 13 11.79 4.70 -2.69
N ARG A 14 13.01 4.24 -2.88
CA ARG A 14 13.89 4.62 -4.01
C ARG A 14 14.13 3.39 -4.87
N ILE A 15 13.50 3.36 -6.04
CA ILE A 15 13.76 2.37 -7.09
C ILE A 15 14.73 3.02 -8.07
N GLU A 16 15.99 2.61 -8.00
CA GLU A 16 17.06 3.05 -8.89
C GLU A 16 17.29 2.03 -10.00
N GLU A 17 18.31 2.19 -10.84
CA GLU A 17 18.53 1.31 -12.01
C GLU A 17 18.81 -0.16 -11.67
N ARG A 18 19.36 -0.44 -10.49
CA ARG A 18 19.76 -1.80 -10.06
C ARG A 18 19.48 -2.12 -8.60
N LEU A 19 18.87 -1.19 -7.86
CA LEU A 19 18.67 -1.32 -6.42
C LEU A 19 17.33 -0.75 -6.02
N ILE A 20 16.60 -1.51 -5.21
CA ILE A 20 15.40 -1.05 -4.51
C ILE A 20 15.82 -0.77 -3.07
N VAL A 21 15.60 0.46 -2.62
CA VAL A 21 15.83 0.87 -1.23
C VAL A 21 14.49 1.28 -0.63
N THR A 22 14.07 0.58 0.42
CA THR A 22 12.86 0.90 1.20
C THR A 22 13.21 0.91 2.68
N GLU A 23 12.38 1.56 3.49
CA GLU A 23 12.51 1.60 4.96
C GLU A 23 11.62 0.56 5.66
N THR A 24 10.88 -0.23 4.89
CA THR A 24 9.84 -1.13 5.38
C THR A 24 10.16 -2.58 5.07
N ASP A 25 9.38 -3.48 5.66
CA ASP A 25 9.39 -4.89 5.28
C ASP A 25 9.01 -5.06 3.81
N ILE A 26 9.47 -6.15 3.22
CA ILE A 26 9.24 -6.47 1.81
C ILE A 26 8.66 -7.88 1.72
N VAL A 27 7.53 -8.01 1.04
CA VAL A 27 6.88 -9.28 0.72
C VAL A 27 6.89 -9.47 -0.79
N ILE A 28 7.52 -10.53 -1.26
CA ILE A 28 7.61 -10.87 -2.68
C ILE A 28 6.78 -12.11 -2.96
N GLY A 29 5.75 -11.97 -3.79
CA GLY A 29 4.92 -13.09 -4.22
C GLY A 29 5.68 -14.11 -5.05
N SER A 30 5.24 -15.37 -4.99
CA SER A 30 5.83 -16.49 -5.72
C SER A 30 5.89 -16.28 -7.25
N ASN A 31 6.83 -16.97 -7.90
CA ASN A 31 7.07 -16.96 -9.35
C ASN A 31 7.44 -15.58 -9.92
N SER A 32 8.05 -14.73 -9.11
CA SER A 32 8.41 -13.36 -9.49
C SER A 32 9.88 -13.26 -9.87
N LYS A 33 10.21 -12.30 -10.74
CA LYS A 33 11.58 -12.01 -11.16
C LYS A 33 11.90 -10.56 -10.89
N LEU A 34 13.00 -10.31 -10.20
CA LEU A 34 13.48 -8.98 -9.88
C LEU A 34 14.86 -8.80 -10.50
N GLU A 35 14.99 -7.85 -11.43
CA GLU A 35 16.29 -7.50 -12.04
C GLU A 35 17.15 -6.61 -11.13
N TYR A 36 16.63 -6.27 -9.95
CA TYR A 36 17.21 -5.34 -8.98
C TYR A 36 17.72 -6.08 -7.75
N GLY A 37 18.71 -5.48 -7.08
CA GLY A 37 19.05 -5.82 -5.70
C GLY A 37 18.08 -5.15 -4.72
N ILE A 38 18.15 -5.57 -3.48
CA ILE A 38 17.24 -5.11 -2.42
C ILE A 38 18.06 -4.61 -1.24
N LYS A 39 17.66 -3.46 -0.68
CA LYS A 39 18.18 -2.96 0.58
C LYS A 39 17.04 -2.47 1.45
N THR A 40 16.89 -3.06 2.64
CA THR A 40 15.89 -2.63 3.63
C THR A 40 16.43 -2.81 5.06
N PRO A 41 16.09 -1.91 6.00
CA PRO A 41 16.28 -2.18 7.42
C PRO A 41 15.25 -3.18 7.97
N GLY A 42 14.15 -3.42 7.25
CA GLY A 42 13.10 -4.36 7.62
C GLY A 42 13.42 -5.80 7.24
N SER A 43 12.42 -6.65 7.42
CA SER A 43 12.46 -8.07 7.04
C SER A 43 12.11 -8.27 5.56
N LEU A 44 12.62 -9.34 4.97
CA LEU A 44 12.30 -9.76 3.60
C LEU A 44 11.69 -11.15 3.62
N GLN A 45 10.46 -11.26 3.11
CA GLN A 45 9.80 -12.53 2.88
C GLN A 45 9.63 -12.74 1.37
N THR A 46 10.04 -13.91 0.87
CA THR A 46 9.83 -14.30 -0.52
C THR A 46 8.96 -15.54 -0.59
N GLY A 47 8.03 -15.56 -1.53
CA GLY A 47 7.31 -16.74 -1.93
C GLY A 47 8.22 -17.74 -2.65
N GLU A 48 7.61 -18.77 -3.24
CA GLU A 48 8.34 -19.80 -3.98
C GLU A 48 8.82 -19.31 -5.34
N ARG A 49 9.95 -19.82 -5.83
CA ARG A 49 10.47 -19.56 -7.18
C ARG A 49 10.63 -18.07 -7.47
N VAL A 50 11.20 -17.34 -6.53
CA VAL A 50 11.55 -15.92 -6.73
C VAL A 50 12.99 -15.83 -7.21
N ASP A 51 13.22 -15.16 -8.33
CA ASP A 51 14.56 -14.90 -8.88
C ASP A 51 14.95 -13.44 -8.58
N ILE A 52 16.04 -13.21 -7.84
CA ILE A 52 16.60 -11.87 -7.55
C ILE A 52 18.00 -11.77 -8.19
N ALA A 53 18.17 -10.84 -9.14
CA ALA A 53 19.34 -10.79 -10.01
C ALA A 53 20.59 -10.12 -9.39
N ASN A 54 20.47 -9.48 -8.22
CA ASN A 54 21.62 -8.86 -7.55
C ASN A 54 21.55 -9.11 -6.04
N ASP A 55 22.47 -8.47 -5.32
CA ASP A 55 22.60 -8.59 -3.87
C ASP A 55 21.34 -8.19 -3.11
N VAL A 56 21.13 -8.85 -1.99
CA VAL A 56 20.05 -8.60 -1.03
C VAL A 56 20.68 -8.27 0.32
N TYR A 57 20.27 -7.12 0.86
CA TYR A 57 20.66 -6.64 2.18
C TYR A 57 19.39 -6.35 2.99
N ALA A 58 19.16 -7.14 4.03
CA ALA A 58 18.06 -6.93 4.97
C ALA A 58 18.63 -6.87 6.39
N ASP A 59 18.43 -5.76 7.12
CA ASP A 59 18.85 -5.70 8.53
C ASP A 59 17.91 -6.51 9.44
N GLY A 60 16.70 -6.81 8.95
CA GLY A 60 15.69 -7.67 9.58
C GLY A 60 15.91 -9.17 9.35
N ASP A 61 14.83 -9.94 9.51
CA ASP A 61 14.81 -11.37 9.23
C ASP A 61 14.65 -11.60 7.71
N VAL A 62 15.19 -12.72 7.22
CA VAL A 62 14.95 -13.14 5.82
C VAL A 62 14.32 -14.51 5.79
N GLU A 63 13.16 -14.60 5.16
CA GLU A 63 12.49 -15.86 4.85
C GLU A 63 12.43 -16.05 3.34
N MET A 64 13.24 -16.97 2.83
CA MET A 64 13.25 -17.31 1.40
C MET A 64 12.39 -18.54 1.14
N GLY A 65 11.37 -18.39 0.29
CA GLY A 65 10.57 -19.50 -0.20
C GLY A 65 11.33 -20.45 -1.12
N LEU A 66 10.78 -21.65 -1.29
CA LEU A 66 11.44 -22.78 -1.96
C LEU A 66 11.79 -22.46 -3.42
N TRP A 67 12.86 -23.06 -3.93
CA TRP A 67 13.35 -22.90 -5.31
C TRP A 67 13.67 -21.44 -5.71
N SER A 68 13.88 -20.55 -4.74
CA SER A 68 14.25 -19.17 -5.02
C SER A 68 15.74 -19.05 -5.29
N VAL A 69 16.11 -18.06 -6.09
CA VAL A 69 17.48 -17.82 -6.51
C VAL A 69 17.87 -16.38 -6.18
N VAL A 70 19.03 -16.21 -5.55
CA VAL A 70 19.69 -14.91 -5.40
C VAL A 70 21.01 -14.98 -6.15
N ASP A 71 21.14 -14.20 -7.22
CA ASP A 71 22.34 -14.17 -8.05
C ASP A 71 23.52 -13.44 -7.40
N GLY A 72 23.25 -12.59 -6.40
CA GLY A 72 24.25 -11.84 -5.63
C GLY A 72 24.51 -12.40 -4.24
N ASP A 73 25.07 -11.56 -3.39
CA ASP A 73 25.26 -11.84 -1.96
C ASP A 73 23.92 -11.70 -1.21
N LEU A 74 23.71 -12.54 -0.19
CA LEU A 74 22.57 -12.43 0.72
C LEU A 74 23.07 -12.10 2.13
N ILE A 75 22.74 -10.91 2.61
CA ILE A 75 23.19 -10.38 3.89
C ILE A 75 21.98 -10.11 4.78
N VAL A 76 21.96 -10.75 5.94
CA VAL A 76 20.83 -10.80 6.87
C VAL A 76 21.29 -10.34 8.25
N GLY A 77 20.68 -9.27 8.78
CA GLY A 77 21.01 -8.68 10.07
C GLY A 77 20.39 -9.37 11.28
N GLN A 78 19.34 -10.18 11.08
CA GLN A 78 18.73 -11.00 12.14
C GLN A 78 18.81 -12.50 11.81
N ASP A 79 17.70 -13.24 11.91
CA ASP A 79 17.62 -14.66 11.62
C ASP A 79 17.29 -14.88 10.13
N ALA A 80 17.80 -15.97 9.56
CA ALA A 80 17.55 -16.34 8.17
C ALA A 80 16.94 -17.74 8.07
N TYR A 81 15.83 -17.86 7.37
CA TYR A 81 15.23 -19.12 6.94
C TYR A 81 15.36 -19.25 5.42
N ILE A 82 16.14 -20.24 4.97
CA ILE A 82 16.35 -20.51 3.55
C ILE A 82 15.58 -21.77 3.17
N GLY A 83 14.56 -21.61 2.33
CA GLY A 83 13.70 -22.70 1.86
C GLY A 83 14.46 -23.76 1.05
N GLU A 84 13.82 -24.89 0.82
CA GLU A 84 14.43 -26.00 0.08
C GLU A 84 14.80 -25.63 -1.35
N ARG A 85 15.89 -26.20 -1.85
CA ARG A 85 16.36 -26.06 -3.25
C ARG A 85 16.58 -24.62 -3.70
N CYS A 86 16.84 -23.72 -2.75
CA CYS A 86 17.27 -22.38 -3.08
C CYS A 86 18.71 -22.38 -3.60
N LYS A 87 19.04 -21.37 -4.42
CA LYS A 87 20.41 -21.14 -4.87
C LYS A 87 20.85 -19.72 -4.54
N ILE A 88 22.03 -19.58 -3.95
CA ILE A 88 22.68 -18.30 -3.69
C ILE A 88 24.03 -18.33 -4.40
N ASN A 89 24.19 -17.52 -5.46
CA ASN A 89 25.43 -17.48 -6.24
C ASN A 89 26.54 -16.63 -5.57
N GLY A 90 26.17 -15.80 -4.60
CA GLY A 90 27.08 -15.03 -3.76
C GLY A 90 27.44 -15.71 -2.43
N LYS A 91 27.82 -14.90 -1.46
CA LYS A 91 28.03 -15.29 -0.07
C LYS A 91 26.74 -15.09 0.73
N LEU A 92 26.44 -16.02 1.64
CA LEU A 92 25.39 -15.86 2.64
C LEU A 92 26.00 -15.41 3.98
N LEU A 93 25.60 -14.23 4.47
CA LEU A 93 25.99 -13.71 5.78
C LEU A 93 24.76 -13.54 6.66
N VAL A 94 24.79 -14.13 7.85
CA VAL A 94 23.69 -14.07 8.81
C VAL A 94 24.21 -13.67 10.18
N ASP A 95 23.72 -12.56 10.71
CA ASP A 95 24.18 -12.02 11.99
C ASP A 95 23.68 -12.81 13.20
N ARG A 96 22.62 -13.62 13.05
CA ARG A 96 22.10 -14.49 14.11
C ARG A 96 21.92 -15.93 13.62
N ASN A 97 20.74 -16.52 13.78
CA ASN A 97 20.49 -17.93 13.52
C ASN A 97 20.20 -18.16 12.04
N LEU A 98 20.67 -19.29 11.52
CA LEU A 98 20.48 -19.69 10.13
C LEU A 98 19.83 -21.07 10.08
N ASP A 99 18.62 -21.10 9.55
CA ASP A 99 17.89 -22.33 9.27
C ASP A 99 17.89 -22.60 7.76
N ILE A 100 18.45 -23.74 7.36
CA ILE A 100 18.64 -24.11 5.95
C ILE A 100 17.80 -25.34 5.64
N GLY A 101 17.01 -25.25 4.58
CA GLY A 101 16.25 -26.35 4.01
C GLY A 101 17.12 -27.38 3.27
N ASN A 102 16.46 -28.37 2.69
CA ASN A 102 17.11 -29.41 1.90
C ASN A 102 17.66 -28.88 0.57
N ASP A 103 18.77 -29.44 0.11
CA ASP A 103 19.34 -29.21 -1.24
C ASP A 103 19.60 -27.72 -1.58
N VAL A 104 19.95 -26.89 -0.59
CA VAL A 104 20.33 -25.49 -0.81
C VAL A 104 21.77 -25.41 -1.32
N ASP A 105 21.99 -24.66 -2.40
CA ASP A 105 23.29 -24.46 -3.04
C ASP A 105 23.80 -23.02 -2.80
N ILE A 106 25.01 -22.88 -2.26
CA ILE A 106 25.61 -21.59 -1.91
C ILE A 106 27.03 -21.55 -2.48
N ASP A 107 27.23 -20.82 -3.58
CA ASP A 107 28.45 -20.90 -4.41
C ASP A 107 29.69 -20.38 -3.66
N GLN A 108 29.59 -19.30 -2.88
CA GLN A 108 30.72 -18.71 -2.14
C GLN A 108 30.73 -19.05 -0.65
N GLY A 109 29.87 -19.99 -0.23
CA GLY A 109 29.72 -20.41 1.17
C GLY A 109 28.90 -19.46 2.03
N PHE A 110 28.75 -19.83 3.31
CA PHE A 110 27.93 -19.10 4.27
C PHE A 110 28.64 -18.90 5.60
N GLU A 111 28.25 -17.85 6.32
CA GLU A 111 28.72 -17.51 7.66
C GLU A 111 27.52 -17.08 8.50
N ALA A 112 27.36 -17.71 9.67
CA ALA A 112 26.33 -17.35 10.63
C ALA A 112 26.95 -17.22 12.02
N ASN A 113 26.63 -16.13 12.74
CA ASN A 113 27.15 -15.88 14.08
C ASN A 113 26.34 -16.60 15.18
N GLY A 114 25.11 -17.02 14.88
CA GLY A 114 24.23 -17.78 15.77
C GLY A 114 24.20 -19.27 15.47
N TRP A 115 23.08 -19.92 15.78
CA TRP A 115 22.90 -21.36 15.58
C TRP A 115 22.59 -21.66 14.12
N ILE A 116 23.24 -22.70 13.57
CA ILE A 116 22.93 -23.20 12.22
C ILE A 116 22.14 -24.50 12.35
N THR A 117 20.88 -24.48 11.91
CA THR A 117 20.04 -25.68 11.84
C THR A 117 19.80 -26.07 10.39
N ILE A 118 20.30 -27.23 9.99
CA ILE A 118 19.98 -27.79 8.68
C ILE A 118 18.78 -28.72 8.89
N ARG A 119 17.60 -28.27 8.48
CA ARG A 119 16.34 -28.99 8.69
C ARG A 119 15.95 -29.71 7.40
N ASN A 120 15.76 -31.03 7.52
CA ASN A 120 14.96 -31.81 6.60
C ASN A 120 13.59 -32.02 7.26
N PRO A 121 12.67 -31.04 7.21
CA PRO A 121 11.42 -31.15 7.96
C PRO A 121 10.63 -32.35 7.47
N ILE A 122 9.96 -33.04 8.41
CA ILE A 122 8.95 -34.03 8.06
C ILE A 122 7.94 -33.31 7.17
N PRO A 123 7.61 -33.83 5.97
CA PRO A 123 6.80 -33.09 5.03
C PRO A 123 5.47 -32.67 5.67
N ILE A 124 5.17 -31.37 5.65
CA ILE A 124 3.98 -30.79 6.31
C ILE A 124 2.69 -31.45 5.78
N PHE A 125 2.69 -31.92 4.52
CA PHE A 125 1.59 -32.70 3.98
C PHE A 125 1.27 -33.96 4.81
N MET A 126 2.23 -34.58 5.52
CA MET A 126 1.95 -35.70 6.42
C MET A 126 1.19 -35.26 7.66
N TYR A 127 1.46 -34.06 8.18
CA TYR A 127 0.67 -33.47 9.25
C TYR A 127 -0.76 -33.19 8.76
N PHE A 128 -0.91 -32.54 7.59
CA PHE A 128 -2.22 -32.36 6.96
C PHE A 128 -2.92 -33.69 6.70
N LEU A 129 -2.21 -34.72 6.23
CA LEU A 129 -2.78 -36.05 5.99
C LEU A 129 -3.28 -36.71 7.28
N LEU A 130 -2.53 -36.57 8.39
CA LEU A 130 -2.95 -37.04 9.71
C LEU A 130 -4.13 -36.23 10.27
N LEU A 131 -4.12 -34.91 10.07
CA LEU A 131 -5.19 -34.01 10.47
C LEU A 131 -6.46 -34.33 9.68
N PHE A 132 -6.41 -34.37 8.34
CA PHE A 132 -7.50 -34.81 7.47
C PHE A 132 -7.97 -36.22 7.81
N SER A 133 -7.08 -37.14 8.14
CA SER A 133 -7.47 -38.49 8.58
C SER A 133 -8.23 -38.48 9.92
N ASN A 134 -7.90 -37.55 10.84
CA ASN A 134 -8.63 -37.38 12.09
C ASN A 134 -9.97 -36.67 11.87
N LEU A 135 -9.99 -35.66 10.99
CA LEU A 135 -11.19 -34.91 10.62
C LEU A 135 -12.19 -35.77 9.83
N LEU A 136 -11.75 -36.58 8.87
CA LEU A 136 -12.64 -37.55 8.20
C LEU A 136 -13.23 -38.59 9.18
N ARG A 137 -12.60 -38.76 10.35
CA ARG A 137 -13.07 -39.67 11.41
C ARG A 137 -14.08 -39.00 12.36
N ARG A 138 -14.13 -37.66 12.40
CA ARG A 138 -15.04 -36.85 13.21
C ARG A 138 -15.82 -35.94 12.27
N SER A 139 -17.08 -36.25 12.01
CA SER A 139 -17.95 -35.56 11.04
C SER A 139 -18.33 -34.11 11.43
N GLU A 140 -17.37 -33.29 11.87
CA GLU A 140 -17.55 -31.92 12.36
C GLU A 140 -16.79 -30.98 11.41
N THR A 141 -17.52 -30.31 10.52
CA THR A 141 -16.96 -29.49 9.44
C THR A 141 -16.76 -28.03 9.81
N GLU A 142 -17.40 -27.53 10.87
CA GLU A 142 -17.32 -26.12 11.30
C GLU A 142 -15.98 -25.81 11.99
N GLU A 143 -15.45 -26.69 12.84
CA GLU A 143 -14.14 -26.51 13.50
C GLU A 143 -12.94 -26.46 12.53
N ILE A 144 -13.15 -26.91 11.28
CA ILE A 144 -12.10 -26.97 10.25
C ILE A 144 -11.90 -25.60 9.60
N GLU A 145 -12.98 -24.85 9.39
CA GLU A 145 -12.90 -23.52 8.77
C GLU A 145 -12.14 -22.56 9.69
N ASP A 146 -12.44 -22.58 10.99
CA ASP A 146 -11.77 -21.73 11.99
C ASP A 146 -10.26 -22.02 12.10
N ILE A 147 -9.85 -23.29 12.14
CA ILE A 147 -8.42 -23.66 12.22
C ILE A 147 -7.68 -23.30 10.94
N LEU A 148 -8.34 -23.41 9.78
CA LEU A 148 -7.74 -23.01 8.51
C LEU A 148 -7.56 -21.49 8.45
N GLU A 149 -8.53 -20.71 8.89
CA GLU A 149 -8.44 -19.25 8.97
C GLU A 149 -7.27 -18.82 9.89
N GLU A 150 -7.18 -19.37 11.11
CA GLU A 150 -6.06 -19.10 12.04
C GLU A 150 -4.68 -19.51 11.49
N MET A 151 -4.61 -20.48 10.58
CA MET A 151 -3.35 -20.93 9.97
C MET A 151 -2.90 -20.07 8.78
N PHE A 152 -3.79 -19.28 8.18
CA PHE A 152 -3.50 -18.45 7.00
C PHE A 152 -3.58 -16.93 7.28
N GLU A 153 -3.90 -16.51 8.51
CA GLU A 153 -3.77 -15.10 8.94
C GLU A 153 -2.28 -14.73 9.11
N GLU A 154 -1.60 -14.51 7.98
CA GLU A 154 -0.38 -13.70 7.97
C GLU A 154 -0.83 -12.22 7.91
N GLU A 155 -0.72 -11.51 9.04
CA GLU A 155 -0.87 -10.05 9.05
C GLU A 155 0.24 -9.44 8.20
N ILE A 156 -0.07 -9.12 6.93
CA ILE A 156 0.84 -8.34 6.10
C ILE A 156 1.06 -7.01 6.83
N PRO A 157 2.31 -6.60 7.10
CA PRO A 157 2.57 -5.36 7.79
C PRO A 157 1.87 -4.20 7.07
N GLU A 158 1.15 -3.35 7.80
CA GLU A 158 0.29 -2.29 7.23
C GLU A 158 1.05 -1.34 6.28
N ASN A 159 2.39 -1.32 6.33
CA ASN A 159 3.28 -0.53 5.48
C ASN A 159 4.37 -1.36 4.77
N ALA A 160 4.14 -2.63 4.45
CA ALA A 160 5.11 -3.40 3.69
C ALA A 160 5.13 -3.01 2.19
N MET A 161 6.29 -3.18 1.55
CA MET A 161 6.39 -3.23 0.10
C MET A 161 5.86 -4.58 -0.37
N ILE A 162 4.78 -4.56 -1.15
CA ILE A 162 4.15 -5.78 -1.67
C ILE A 162 4.43 -5.89 -3.15
N ILE A 163 5.19 -6.91 -3.52
CA ILE A 163 5.43 -7.30 -4.90
C ILE A 163 4.52 -8.49 -5.21
N PRO A 164 3.52 -8.37 -6.09
CA PRO A 164 2.52 -9.42 -6.31
C PRO A 164 3.13 -10.63 -7.02
N ARG A 165 2.40 -11.75 -7.00
CA ARG A 165 2.87 -13.01 -7.61
C ARG A 165 3.03 -12.87 -9.13
N GLY A 166 4.03 -13.54 -9.68
CA GLY A 166 4.21 -13.66 -11.13
C GLY A 166 4.66 -12.39 -11.85
N ILE A 167 5.15 -11.39 -11.11
CA ILE A 167 5.59 -10.12 -11.69
C ILE A 167 7.00 -10.22 -12.26
N ASP A 168 7.21 -9.54 -13.39
CA ASP A 168 8.52 -9.24 -13.95
C ASP A 168 8.87 -7.80 -13.57
N PHE A 169 9.72 -7.67 -12.55
CA PHE A 169 10.12 -6.42 -11.94
C PHE A 169 11.53 -6.04 -12.43
N GLY A 170 11.57 -5.51 -13.64
CA GLY A 170 12.77 -5.00 -14.31
C GLY A 170 12.61 -3.55 -14.74
N SER A 171 13.34 -3.12 -15.77
CA SER A 171 13.21 -1.75 -16.33
C SER A 171 11.80 -1.42 -16.87
N GLU A 172 11.02 -2.44 -17.22
CA GLU A 172 9.58 -2.34 -17.52
C GLU A 172 8.81 -3.24 -16.55
N ILE A 173 8.25 -2.64 -15.50
CA ILE A 173 7.50 -3.33 -14.45
C ILE A 173 6.09 -3.58 -14.96
N LYS A 174 5.68 -4.86 -15.00
CA LYS A 174 4.35 -5.28 -15.46
C LYS A 174 3.54 -5.80 -14.28
N ALA A 175 2.92 -4.89 -13.53
CA ALA A 175 2.01 -5.27 -12.47
C ALA A 175 0.76 -5.98 -13.06
N PRO A 176 0.36 -7.13 -12.52
CA PRO A 176 -0.82 -7.87 -13.00
C PRO A 176 -2.11 -7.08 -12.75
N GLY A 177 -2.22 -6.43 -11.59
CA GLY A 177 -3.38 -5.62 -11.20
C GLY A 177 -3.04 -4.14 -11.05
N ASN A 178 -3.47 -3.57 -9.92
CA ASN A 178 -3.26 -2.14 -9.62
C ASN A 178 -1.84 -1.89 -9.10
N ALA A 179 -1.36 -0.66 -9.26
CA ALA A 179 -0.11 -0.19 -8.68
C ALA A 179 -0.36 1.04 -7.82
N LEU A 180 0.01 0.96 -6.55
CA LEU A 180 0.01 2.05 -5.59
C LEU A 180 1.46 2.43 -5.30
N ILE A 181 1.82 3.67 -5.58
CA ILE A 181 3.14 4.22 -5.25
C ILE A 181 2.94 5.27 -4.17
N GLY A 182 3.63 5.11 -3.05
CA GLY A 182 3.61 5.98 -1.89
C GLY A 182 4.19 7.37 -2.13
N GLN A 183 4.34 8.10 -1.04
CA GLN A 183 4.78 9.48 -0.98
C GLN A 183 6.31 9.59 -0.97
N GLU A 184 6.83 10.72 -1.46
CA GLU A 184 8.27 11.05 -1.42
C GLU A 184 9.16 9.98 -2.08
N CYS A 185 8.58 9.19 -3.00
CA CYS A 185 9.29 8.13 -3.68
C CYS A 185 10.11 8.67 -4.85
N ARG A 186 11.19 7.96 -5.17
CA ARG A 186 11.95 8.13 -6.41
C ARG A 186 11.84 6.84 -7.21
N PHE A 187 11.12 6.87 -8.32
CA PHE A 187 10.88 5.69 -9.14
C PHE A 187 11.61 5.83 -10.48
N VAL A 188 12.53 4.92 -10.82
CA VAL A 188 13.21 4.87 -12.11
C VAL A 188 12.79 3.61 -12.85
N GLY A 189 12.10 3.77 -13.98
CA GLY A 189 11.60 2.66 -14.78
C GLY A 189 10.25 2.94 -15.42
N ASN A 190 9.84 2.07 -16.34
CA ASN A 190 8.50 2.14 -16.92
C ASN A 190 7.53 1.27 -16.12
N LEU A 191 6.32 1.76 -15.91
CA LEU A 191 5.29 1.02 -15.17
C LEU A 191 4.10 0.71 -16.08
N ARG A 192 3.69 -0.54 -16.10
CA ARG A 192 2.45 -1.00 -16.69
C ARG A 192 1.58 -1.67 -15.63
N ALA A 193 0.35 -1.18 -15.48
CA ALA A 193 -0.61 -1.70 -14.51
C ALA A 193 -2.05 -1.48 -15.02
N ASP A 194 -3.04 -1.95 -14.25
CA ASP A 194 -4.44 -1.64 -14.51
C ASP A 194 -4.80 -0.24 -14.04
N ASN A 195 -4.80 0.02 -12.73
CA ASN A 195 -4.91 1.39 -12.22
C ASN A 195 -3.61 1.79 -11.54
N VAL A 196 -3.18 3.03 -11.76
CA VAL A 196 -1.96 3.58 -11.16
C VAL A 196 -2.36 4.76 -10.28
N VAL A 197 -1.94 4.72 -9.02
CA VAL A 197 -2.05 5.86 -8.10
C VAL A 197 -0.65 6.18 -7.61
N ILE A 198 -0.21 7.41 -7.86
CA ILE A 198 1.06 7.94 -7.34
C ILE A 198 0.71 8.97 -6.27
N ASP A 199 1.16 8.72 -5.05
CA ASP A 199 0.95 9.60 -3.90
C ASP A 199 1.93 10.78 -3.90
N GLN A 200 1.73 11.68 -2.94
CA GLN A 200 2.27 13.03 -2.92
C GLN A 200 3.80 13.11 -3.06
N ASN A 201 4.27 14.19 -3.69
CA ASN A 201 5.71 14.55 -3.78
C ASN A 201 6.62 13.47 -4.38
N THR A 202 6.06 12.49 -5.08
CA THR A 202 6.82 11.42 -5.73
C THR A 202 7.32 11.85 -7.10
N THR A 203 8.58 11.54 -7.40
CA THR A 203 9.19 11.77 -8.71
C THR A 203 9.35 10.47 -9.49
N PHE A 204 8.71 10.40 -10.65
CA PHE A 204 8.70 9.23 -11.53
C PHE A 204 9.53 9.50 -12.80
N PHE A 205 10.64 8.80 -12.93
CA PHE A 205 11.55 8.81 -14.06
C PHE A 205 11.24 7.64 -15.00
N GLY A 206 10.27 7.86 -15.88
CA GLY A 206 9.87 6.87 -16.87
C GLY A 206 8.46 7.13 -17.36
N SER A 207 7.95 6.21 -18.18
CA SER A 207 6.60 6.29 -18.71
C SER A 207 5.64 5.38 -17.93
N ILE A 208 4.38 5.82 -17.85
CA ILE A 208 3.31 5.09 -17.16
C ILE A 208 2.29 4.66 -18.21
N LYS A 209 1.93 3.37 -18.18
CA LYS A 209 0.90 2.80 -19.04
C LYS A 209 -0.16 2.09 -18.21
N SER A 210 -1.38 2.63 -18.20
CA SER A 210 -2.50 2.05 -17.46
C SER A 210 -3.64 1.56 -18.37
N ASN A 211 -4.17 0.36 -18.13
CA ASN A 211 -5.41 -0.09 -18.79
C ASN A 211 -6.66 0.62 -18.23
N GLY A 212 -6.56 1.12 -17.01
CA GLY A 212 -7.63 1.73 -16.22
C GLY A 212 -7.38 3.22 -16.07
N ASN A 213 -7.35 3.70 -14.83
CA ASN A 213 -7.13 5.11 -14.50
C ASN A 213 -5.70 5.33 -14.00
N THR A 214 -5.13 6.50 -14.30
CA THR A 214 -3.90 6.99 -13.67
C THR A 214 -4.23 8.25 -12.85
N THR A 215 -3.82 8.28 -11.58
CA THR A 215 -3.99 9.44 -10.70
C THR A 215 -2.63 9.84 -10.14
N LEU A 216 -2.25 11.11 -10.34
CA LEU A 216 -1.11 11.73 -9.71
C LEU A 216 -1.63 12.67 -8.63
N LYS A 217 -1.22 12.44 -7.37
CA LYS A 217 -1.56 13.32 -6.26
C LYS A 217 -0.71 14.59 -6.24
N LYS A 218 -0.84 15.36 -5.17
CA LYS A 218 -0.22 16.67 -5.00
C LYS A 218 1.31 16.62 -5.17
N GLY A 219 1.85 17.54 -5.96
CA GLY A 219 3.31 17.73 -6.07
C GLY A 219 4.09 16.61 -6.77
N CYS A 220 3.42 15.61 -7.36
CA CYS A 220 4.11 14.55 -8.10
C CYS A 220 4.72 15.08 -9.40
N VAL A 221 5.88 14.56 -9.80
CA VAL A 221 6.52 14.91 -11.07
C VAL A 221 6.75 13.65 -11.90
N VAL A 222 6.19 13.60 -13.12
CA VAL A 222 6.41 12.51 -14.07
C VAL A 222 7.21 13.03 -15.25
N HIS A 223 8.41 12.50 -15.44
CA HIS A 223 9.31 12.92 -16.53
C HIS A 223 8.96 12.31 -17.89
N GLY A 224 8.28 11.17 -17.93
CA GLY A 224 7.92 10.48 -19.16
C GLY A 224 6.47 10.66 -19.58
N ASN A 225 6.03 9.79 -20.48
CA ASN A 225 4.68 9.85 -21.05
C ASN A 225 3.67 9.11 -20.17
N ILE A 226 2.43 9.59 -20.15
CA ILE A 226 1.32 8.91 -19.48
C ILE A 226 0.33 8.43 -20.52
N GLN A 227 0.18 7.12 -20.64
CA GLN A 227 -0.81 6.50 -21.51
C GLN A 227 -1.83 5.73 -20.66
N SER A 228 -3.08 6.20 -20.67
CA SER A 228 -4.18 5.56 -19.95
C SER A 228 -5.32 5.27 -20.91
N LYS A 229 -5.95 4.08 -20.85
CA LYS A 229 -7.14 3.84 -21.69
C LYS A 229 -8.39 4.56 -21.19
N ARG A 230 -8.45 4.94 -19.91
CA ARG A 230 -9.60 5.65 -19.33
C ARG A 230 -9.20 7.06 -18.94
N LYS A 231 -9.04 7.31 -17.65
CA LYS A 231 -8.87 8.65 -17.10
C LYS A 231 -7.44 8.89 -16.65
N VAL A 232 -6.94 10.10 -16.87
CA VAL A 232 -5.76 10.64 -16.18
C VAL A 232 -6.24 11.79 -15.29
N GLN A 233 -5.87 11.76 -14.01
CA GLN A 233 -6.13 12.84 -13.06
C GLN A 233 -4.81 13.39 -12.52
N LEU A 234 -4.63 14.70 -12.68
CA LEU A 234 -3.51 15.47 -12.16
C LEU A 234 -4.04 16.37 -11.04
N GLU A 235 -3.56 16.17 -9.82
CA GLU A 235 -3.91 17.00 -8.65
C GLU A 235 -2.98 18.23 -8.52
N GLU A 236 -3.21 19.02 -7.47
CA GLU A 236 -2.53 20.30 -7.21
C GLU A 236 -1.00 20.19 -7.34
N GLY A 237 -0.37 21.10 -8.09
CA GLY A 237 1.08 21.15 -8.21
C GLY A 237 1.74 19.94 -8.88
N SER A 238 0.96 18.98 -9.42
CA SER A 238 1.53 17.86 -10.17
C SER A 238 2.03 18.30 -11.53
N SER A 239 3.15 17.73 -11.99
CA SER A 239 3.79 18.09 -13.25
C SER A 239 4.04 16.86 -14.12
N VAL A 240 3.68 16.94 -15.40
CA VAL A 240 3.99 15.92 -16.40
C VAL A 240 4.78 16.56 -17.53
N LEU A 241 6.02 16.12 -17.70
CA LEU A 241 6.92 16.69 -18.72
C LEU A 241 6.72 16.04 -20.09
N GLY A 242 6.24 14.79 -20.13
CA GLY A 242 5.95 14.06 -21.36
C GLY A 242 4.52 14.27 -21.88
N ASP A 243 4.17 13.49 -22.91
CA ASP A 243 2.85 13.50 -23.52
C ASP A 243 1.82 12.74 -22.67
N ILE A 244 0.57 13.21 -22.68
CA ILE A 244 -0.56 12.57 -22.00
C ILE A 244 -1.54 12.06 -23.04
N ASN A 245 -1.85 10.77 -23.03
CA ASN A 245 -2.87 10.15 -23.87
C ASN A 245 -3.90 9.42 -23.01
N ALA A 246 -5.15 9.88 -23.06
CA ALA A 246 -6.26 9.28 -22.33
C ALA A 246 -7.61 9.48 -23.00
N ASP A 247 -8.65 8.81 -22.49
CA ASP A 247 -10.03 9.15 -22.86
C ASP A 247 -10.43 10.49 -22.25
N ILE A 248 -10.20 10.65 -20.94
CA ILE A 248 -10.54 11.86 -20.20
C ILE A 248 -9.31 12.30 -19.40
N VAL A 249 -8.93 13.57 -19.54
CA VAL A 249 -7.86 14.16 -18.73
C VAL A 249 -8.46 15.19 -17.79
N ARG A 250 -8.27 15.01 -16.48
CA ARG A 250 -8.65 15.97 -15.45
C ARG A 250 -7.39 16.64 -14.90
N ILE A 251 -7.33 17.96 -14.98
CA ILE A 251 -6.15 18.74 -14.62
C ILE A 251 -6.56 19.77 -13.57
N HIS A 252 -5.91 19.77 -12.41
CA HIS A 252 -6.03 20.85 -11.44
C HIS A 252 -5.45 22.15 -12.01
N ASP A 253 -5.99 23.31 -11.64
CA ASP A 253 -5.53 24.61 -12.16
C ASP A 253 -4.03 24.89 -11.93
N GLU A 254 -3.47 24.35 -10.85
CA GLU A 254 -2.04 24.42 -10.49
C GLU A 254 -1.19 23.26 -11.01
N ALA A 255 -1.77 22.32 -11.75
CA ALA A 255 -0.99 21.27 -12.40
C ALA A 255 -0.36 21.77 -13.70
N HIS A 256 0.84 21.27 -14.00
CA HIS A 256 1.62 21.69 -15.16
C HIS A 256 1.84 20.54 -16.14
N THR A 257 1.71 20.81 -17.43
CA THR A 257 1.96 19.82 -18.49
C THR A 257 2.76 20.47 -19.60
N ASP A 258 3.97 19.97 -19.88
CA ASP A 258 4.83 20.49 -20.96
C ASP A 258 4.58 19.79 -22.30
N GLY A 259 4.14 18.53 -22.27
CA GLY A 259 3.89 17.73 -23.47
C GLY A 259 2.52 17.97 -24.11
N THR A 260 2.24 17.19 -25.15
CA THR A 260 0.95 17.24 -25.85
C THR A 260 -0.10 16.43 -25.10
N ILE A 261 -1.28 17.03 -24.88
CA ILE A 261 -2.43 16.34 -24.31
C ILE A 261 -3.35 15.84 -25.43
N HIS A 262 -3.53 14.53 -25.50
CA HIS A 262 -4.52 13.87 -26.33
C HIS A 262 -5.62 13.26 -25.46
N ALA A 263 -6.81 13.87 -25.47
CA ALA A 263 -7.97 13.43 -24.71
C ALA A 263 -9.15 13.12 -25.64
N SER A 264 -9.44 11.84 -25.88
CA SER A 264 -10.43 11.43 -26.90
C SER A 264 -11.86 11.89 -26.60
N LYS A 265 -12.23 11.96 -25.31
CA LYS A 265 -13.54 12.38 -24.79
C LYS A 265 -13.51 13.76 -24.13
N GLY A 266 -12.35 14.41 -24.08
CA GLY A 266 -12.19 15.81 -23.63
C GLY A 266 -11.37 16.00 -22.36
N VAL A 267 -11.01 17.26 -22.12
CA VAL A 267 -10.22 17.73 -20.96
C VAL A 267 -11.13 18.47 -19.98
N GLN A 268 -10.98 18.24 -18.68
CA GLN A 268 -11.71 18.92 -17.62
C GLN A 268 -10.71 19.61 -16.69
N ILE A 269 -10.89 20.91 -16.47
CA ILE A 269 -10.07 21.68 -15.53
C ILE A 269 -10.81 21.72 -14.20
N ILE A 270 -10.16 21.28 -13.12
CA ILE A 270 -10.69 21.31 -11.75
C ILE A 270 -10.18 22.62 -11.12
N PRO A 271 -11.08 23.57 -10.81
CA PRO A 271 -10.68 24.79 -10.13
C PRO A 271 -10.33 24.51 -8.67
N ASP A 272 -9.33 25.24 -8.18
CA ASP A 272 -8.96 25.25 -6.77
C ASP A 272 -10.16 25.66 -5.91
N LYS A 273 -10.49 24.83 -4.91
CA LYS A 273 -11.59 25.10 -3.98
C LYS A 273 -11.24 26.26 -3.04
N GLU A 274 -9.96 26.55 -2.80
CA GLU A 274 -9.54 27.63 -1.89
C GLU A 274 -9.72 29.03 -2.49
N LYS A 275 -9.73 29.16 -3.83
CA LYS A 275 -9.97 30.46 -4.50
C LYS A 275 -11.44 30.89 -4.57
N THR A 276 -12.37 30.09 -4.05
CA THR A 276 -13.82 30.39 -4.13
C THR A 276 -14.37 31.10 -2.87
N GLU A 277 -13.58 31.26 -1.80
CA GLU A 277 -14.00 31.93 -0.55
C GLU A 277 -13.48 33.38 -0.36
N GLU A 278 -13.28 34.18 -1.41
CA GLU A 278 -13.09 35.63 -1.24
C GLU A 278 -13.87 36.47 -2.25
N LYS A 279 -15.20 36.46 -2.13
CA LYS A 279 -16.02 37.63 -2.47
C LYS A 279 -17.08 37.86 -1.39
N LYS A 280 -16.66 38.34 -0.22
CA LYS A 280 -17.58 39.05 0.68
C LYS A 280 -18.04 40.33 -0.05
N PRO A 281 -19.35 40.56 -0.24
CA PRO A 281 -19.82 41.82 -0.79
C PRO A 281 -19.51 42.99 0.18
N PRO A 282 -19.40 44.24 -0.32
CA PRO A 282 -18.92 45.36 0.48
C PRO A 282 -19.89 45.72 1.61
N LEU A 283 -19.35 46.12 2.77
CA LEU A 283 -20.12 46.72 3.86
C LEU A 283 -20.79 48.02 3.39
N ASP A 284 -22.12 48.05 3.38
CA ASP A 284 -22.89 49.29 3.46
C ASP A 284 -23.42 49.47 4.90
N ILE A 285 -22.84 50.44 5.61
CA ILE A 285 -23.38 50.96 6.86
C ILE A 285 -24.41 52.04 6.50
N LYS A 286 -25.69 51.80 6.79
CA LYS A 286 -26.64 52.86 7.13
C LYS A 286 -27.71 52.35 8.09
N ASN A 287 -27.80 53.07 9.21
CA ASN A 287 -28.79 52.99 10.28
C ASN A 287 -30.23 52.77 9.80
N GLN A 288 -30.98 51.92 10.52
CA GLN A 288 -32.33 52.24 11.00
C GLN A 288 -32.80 51.24 12.09
N GLU A 289 -32.80 51.75 13.32
CA GLU A 289 -33.75 51.56 14.45
C GLU A 289 -34.40 50.20 14.71
N LEU A 290 -34.20 49.70 15.94
CA LEU A 290 -34.94 48.60 16.55
C LEU A 290 -36.43 48.94 16.70
N PRO A 291 -37.36 48.00 16.45
CA PRO A 291 -38.72 48.12 16.97
C PRO A 291 -38.80 47.54 18.40
N ASP A 292 -39.05 48.41 19.38
CA ASP A 292 -39.62 48.03 20.68
C ASP A 292 -41.15 48.05 20.59
N LEU A 293 -41.78 46.90 20.84
CA LEU A 293 -43.24 46.77 20.92
C LEU A 293 -43.62 45.62 21.86
N SER A 294 -43.08 45.65 23.07
CA SER A 294 -43.53 44.81 24.18
C SER A 294 -44.08 45.62 25.36
N ILE A 295 -44.88 46.66 25.08
CA ILE A 295 -45.68 47.35 26.11
C ILE A 295 -47.04 47.75 25.53
N LEU A 296 -48.04 46.89 25.69
CA LEU A 296 -49.43 47.30 25.89
C LEU A 296 -49.96 46.53 27.10
N GLU A 297 -50.29 47.30 28.13
CA GLU A 297 -50.58 46.96 29.52
C GLU A 297 -51.99 46.32 29.74
N PRO A 298 -52.58 46.32 30.96
CA PRO A 298 -52.55 45.24 31.94
C PRO A 298 -53.94 44.60 32.18
N GLU A 299 -53.94 43.43 32.82
CA GLU A 299 -55.15 42.75 33.30
C GLU A 299 -55.90 43.53 34.40
N LYS A 300 -57.24 43.50 34.35
CA LYS A 300 -58.15 43.93 35.42
C LYS A 300 -58.77 42.69 36.07
N LYS A 301 -58.63 42.61 37.40
CA LYS A 301 -59.13 41.58 38.34
C LYS A 301 -60.62 41.20 38.20
N ILE A 302 -60.94 39.95 38.58
CA ILE A 302 -61.97 39.42 39.53
C ILE A 302 -62.03 37.89 39.24
N GLY A 303 -61.97 36.90 40.13
CA GLY A 303 -61.87 36.80 41.58
C GLY A 303 -61.99 35.33 42.01
N SER A 304 -61.56 35.07 43.25
CA SER A 304 -61.92 33.97 44.18
C SER A 304 -61.54 32.50 43.92
N ASN A 305 -60.77 31.96 44.89
CA ASN A 305 -60.96 30.69 45.63
C ASN A 305 -60.81 29.36 44.83
N VAL A 306 -60.10 28.30 45.25
CA VAL A 306 -59.77 27.71 46.56
C VAL A 306 -58.48 26.87 46.42
N LYS A 307 -57.73 26.74 47.52
CA LYS A 307 -56.58 25.85 47.81
C LYS A 307 -56.89 24.33 47.63
N PRO A 308 -56.02 23.40 48.08
CA PRO A 308 -54.68 23.03 47.60
C PRO A 308 -54.57 21.49 47.44
N ASN A 309 -53.46 20.93 46.91
CA ASN A 309 -52.64 19.97 47.67
C ASN A 309 -51.53 19.29 46.85
N LYS A 310 -50.40 19.12 47.58
CA LYS A 310 -49.48 17.97 47.62
C LYS A 310 -48.65 17.61 46.37
N LYS A 311 -47.38 18.05 46.46
CA LYS A 311 -46.13 17.27 46.26
C LYS A 311 -46.18 15.89 46.98
N PRO A 312 -45.16 14.99 46.86
CA PRO A 312 -43.90 14.98 46.09
C PRO A 312 -43.83 13.67 45.22
N SER A 313 -42.77 13.13 44.62
CA SER A 313 -41.40 12.82 45.08
C SER A 313 -40.71 11.93 44.02
N GLY A 314 -39.36 11.95 43.98
CA GLY A 314 -38.46 10.87 43.51
C GLY A 314 -38.05 11.03 42.04
N ASP A 315 -36.80 11.36 41.69
CA ASP A 315 -35.53 10.62 41.91
C ASP A 315 -35.62 9.19 41.31
N GLU A 316 -34.72 8.63 40.51
CA GLU A 316 -33.38 8.97 40.05
C GLU A 316 -33.01 7.96 38.92
N TYR A 317 -32.01 8.34 38.14
CA TYR A 317 -31.08 7.60 37.26
C TYR A 317 -30.93 6.06 37.28
N GLY A 318 -30.45 5.56 36.12
CA GLY A 318 -29.70 4.31 35.89
C GLY A 318 -30.47 3.37 34.96
N ASP A 319 -30.00 2.99 33.77
CA ASP A 319 -28.63 2.78 33.25
C ASP A 319 -28.36 3.49 31.91
#